data_AF-A0AA91JU95-F1
#
_entry.id   AF-A0AA91JU95-F1
#
_cell.length_a   1.000
_cell.length_b   1.000
_cell.length_c   1.000
_cell.angle_alpha   90.00
_cell.angle_beta   90.00
_cell.angle_gamma   90.00
#
_symmetry.space_group_name_H-M   'P 1'
#
loop_
_entity.id
_entity.type
_entity.pdbx_description
1 polymer ?
#
loop_
_entity_poly.entity_id
_entity_poly.type
_entity_poly.pdbx_seq_one_letter_code
_entity_poly.pdbx_strand_id
1 'polypeptide(L)'
;MAYKEKKYYRIQAKYAGDNRVINRTIWVDKNGTHQKKYEADDFDFYAVYLPDIDKVVYPSIKFSGCYITTKIPNSATPFYWWEDFTNFTEEAIKRTYKEFGVDLTTRKVNLDSRIHTRIVERPTKEELQKLVWERPTAQIAKEFGVSDKAVEKWCKTYGIEKPPRGYWVKKAYTKLST
;
A
#
# COMPACT_ATOMS: atom_id res chain seq x y z
N MET A 1 -16.88 -27.61 27.08
CA MET A 1 -15.55 -27.70 27.71
C MET A 1 -14.68 -28.62 26.88
N ALA A 2 -13.38 -28.34 26.77
CA ALA A 2 -12.40 -29.20 26.12
C ALA A 2 -11.37 -29.71 27.15
N TYR A 3 -10.81 -30.89 26.92
CA TYR A 3 -9.78 -31.47 27.77
C TYR A 3 -8.53 -31.75 26.92
N LYS A 4 -7.38 -31.23 27.35
CA LYS A 4 -6.08 -31.43 26.69
C LYS A 4 -4.98 -31.38 27.74
N GLU A 5 -3.97 -32.25 27.65
CA GLU A 5 -2.80 -32.24 28.54
C GLU A 5 -3.14 -32.24 30.04
N LYS A 6 -4.16 -33.02 30.43
CA LYS A 6 -4.66 -33.09 31.82
C LYS A 6 -5.26 -31.79 32.36
N LYS A 7 -5.51 -30.79 31.51
CA LYS A 7 -6.16 -29.52 31.84
C LYS A 7 -7.52 -29.43 31.14
N TYR A 8 -8.49 -28.86 31.84
CA TYR A 8 -9.79 -28.53 31.29
C TYR A 8 -9.81 -27.06 30.86
N TYR A 9 -10.43 -26.81 29.71
CA TYR A 9 -10.59 -25.49 29.12
C TYR A 9 -12.06 -25.20 28.84
N ARG A 10 -12.49 -23.99 29.18
CA ARG A 10 -13.79 -23.43 28.83
C ARG A 10 -13.68 -22.84 27.44
N ILE A 11 -14.53 -23.32 26.53
CA ILE A 11 -14.47 -22.98 25.11
C ILE A 11 -15.77 -22.28 24.70
N GLN A 12 -15.63 -21.13 24.05
CA GLN A 12 -16.75 -20.43 23.42
C GLN A 12 -16.72 -20.64 21.91
N ALA A 13 -17.67 -21.40 21.38
CA ALA A 13 -17.79 -21.61 19.93
C ALA A 13 -18.39 -20.38 19.24
N LYS A 14 -17.83 -20.01 18.08
CA LYS A 14 -18.29 -18.89 17.24
C LYS A 14 -18.11 -19.23 15.76
N TYR A 15 -18.98 -18.65 14.95
CA TYR A 15 -18.86 -18.59 13.49
C TYR A 15 -18.37 -17.19 13.10
N ALA A 16 -17.36 -17.09 12.25
CA ALA A 16 -16.79 -15.81 11.83
C ALA A 16 -16.72 -15.72 10.30
N GLY A 17 -17.78 -15.22 9.67
CA GLY A 17 -17.82 -15.01 8.22
C GLY A 17 -16.92 -13.88 7.72
N ASP A 18 -16.61 -12.89 8.56
CA ASP A 18 -15.71 -11.77 8.30
C ASP A 18 -14.31 -11.97 8.92
N ASN A 19 -14.04 -13.19 9.38
CA ASN A 19 -12.85 -13.58 10.13
C ASN A 19 -12.61 -12.80 11.44
N ARG A 20 -13.66 -12.17 12.00
CA ARG A 20 -13.58 -11.46 13.27
C ARG A 20 -13.86 -12.38 14.46
N VAL A 21 -13.03 -12.27 15.50
CA VAL A 21 -13.28 -12.92 16.79
C VAL A 21 -14.30 -12.09 17.57
N ILE A 22 -15.57 -12.50 17.55
CA ILE A 22 -16.67 -11.75 18.16
C ILE A 22 -16.50 -11.70 19.69
N ASN A 23 -16.39 -10.48 20.24
CA ASN A 23 -16.14 -10.23 21.67
C ASN A 23 -17.41 -10.04 22.53
N ARG A 24 -18.56 -10.45 22.01
CA ARG A 24 -19.85 -10.27 22.68
C ARG A 24 -20.84 -11.37 22.29
N THR A 25 -21.83 -11.59 23.12
CA THR A 25 -23.05 -12.30 22.76
C THR A 25 -24.14 -11.28 22.49
N ILE A 26 -24.95 -11.53 21.47
CA ILE A 26 -26.15 -10.77 21.15
C ILE A 26 -27.31 -11.76 21.16
N TRP A 27 -28.43 -11.40 21.78
CA TRP A 27 -29.64 -12.21 21.77
C TRP A 27 -30.88 -11.30 21.70
N VAL A 28 -31.98 -11.86 21.21
CA VAL A 28 -33.24 -11.13 21.01
C VAL A 28 -34.32 -11.83 21.81
N ASP A 29 -35.12 -11.05 22.54
CA ASP A 29 -36.29 -11.52 23.25
C ASP A 29 -37.49 -10.56 23.02
N LYS A 30 -38.62 -10.82 23.70
CA LYS A 30 -39.83 -9.99 23.62
C LYS A 30 -39.63 -8.53 24.05
N ASN A 31 -38.57 -8.24 24.80
CA ASN A 31 -38.21 -6.91 25.30
C ASN A 31 -37.11 -6.23 24.46
N GLY A 32 -36.73 -6.82 23.32
CA GLY A 32 -35.82 -6.21 22.36
C GLY A 32 -34.51 -6.98 22.15
N THR A 33 -33.49 -6.26 21.68
CA THR A 33 -32.16 -6.81 21.42
C THR A 33 -31.22 -6.48 22.58
N HIS A 34 -30.58 -7.52 23.11
CA HIS A 34 -29.63 -7.41 24.21
C HIS A 34 -28.23 -7.79 23.71
N GLN A 35 -27.22 -7.17 24.30
CA GLN A 35 -25.84 -7.55 24.09
C GLN A 35 -25.08 -7.61 25.41
N LYS A 36 -24.18 -8.58 25.53
CA LYS A 36 -23.24 -8.68 26.65
C LYS A 36 -21.83 -8.89 26.10
N LYS A 37 -20.92 -8.00 26.47
CA LYS A 37 -19.50 -8.15 26.17
C LYS A 37 -18.91 -9.25 27.06
N TYR A 38 -17.95 -10.00 26.51
CA TYR A 38 -17.25 -11.02 27.30
C TYR A 38 -16.21 -10.38 28.21
N GLU A 39 -16.13 -10.91 29.43
CA GLU A 39 -15.11 -10.59 30.42
C GLU A 39 -14.02 -11.66 30.41
N ALA A 40 -12.81 -11.31 30.85
CA ALA A 40 -11.64 -12.20 30.79
C ALA A 40 -11.85 -13.56 31.50
N ASP A 41 -12.73 -13.59 32.50
CA ASP A 41 -13.01 -14.78 33.29
C ASP A 41 -14.19 -15.62 32.76
N ASP A 42 -14.86 -15.20 31.68
CA ASP A 42 -16.02 -15.95 31.14
C ASP A 42 -15.59 -17.33 30.57
N PHE A 43 -14.49 -17.37 29.81
CA PHE A 43 -13.94 -18.59 29.20
C PHE A 43 -12.47 -18.40 28.80
N ASP A 44 -11.79 -19.50 28.46
CA ASP A 44 -10.34 -19.50 28.26
C ASP A 44 -9.97 -19.30 26.78
N PHE A 45 -10.64 -20.04 25.88
CA PHE A 45 -10.39 -19.99 24.44
C PHE A 45 -11.69 -19.91 23.63
N TYR A 46 -11.60 -19.32 22.45
CA TYR A 46 -12.63 -19.48 21.43
C TYR A 46 -12.44 -20.78 20.66
N ALA A 47 -13.51 -21.26 20.03
CA ALA A 47 -13.45 -22.14 18.87
C ALA A 47 -14.13 -21.40 17.72
N VAL A 48 -13.35 -20.69 16.91
CA VAL A 48 -13.86 -19.86 15.81
C VAL A 48 -13.78 -20.63 14.51
N TYR A 49 -14.93 -20.92 13.91
CA TYR A 49 -14.98 -21.49 12.57
C TYR A 49 -14.81 -20.38 11.51
N LEU A 50 -13.80 -20.55 10.66
CA LEU A 50 -13.44 -19.68 9.53
C LEU A 50 -13.86 -20.37 8.22
N PRO A 51 -14.96 -19.91 7.57
CA PRO A 51 -15.51 -20.57 6.39
C PRO A 51 -14.61 -20.48 5.16
N ASP A 52 -13.79 -19.43 5.04
CA ASP A 52 -12.87 -19.22 3.91
C ASP A 52 -11.85 -20.37 3.72
N ILE A 53 -11.48 -21.03 4.82
CA ILE A 53 -10.44 -22.08 4.84
C ILE A 53 -10.96 -23.42 5.37
N ASP A 54 -12.26 -23.49 5.69
CA ASP A 54 -12.96 -24.63 6.28
C ASP A 54 -12.23 -25.19 7.52
N LYS A 55 -11.91 -24.30 8.49
CA LYS A 55 -11.16 -24.67 9.70
C LYS A 55 -11.67 -23.96 10.94
N VAL A 56 -11.47 -24.61 12.08
CA VAL A 56 -11.66 -24.01 13.40
C VAL A 56 -10.32 -23.59 13.96
N VAL A 57 -10.25 -22.37 14.47
CA VAL A 57 -9.08 -21.82 15.18
C VAL A 57 -9.40 -21.55 16.64
N TYR A 58 -8.38 -21.59 17.49
CA TYR A 58 -8.51 -21.56 18.95
C TYR A 58 -7.74 -20.40 19.64
N PRO A 59 -8.05 -19.14 19.31
CA PRO A 59 -7.46 -18.01 20.00
C PRO A 59 -7.96 -17.91 21.44
N SER A 60 -7.08 -17.52 22.37
CA SER A 60 -7.48 -17.15 23.74
C SER A 60 -8.45 -15.97 23.77
N ILE A 61 -9.22 -15.83 24.87
CA ILE A 61 -10.09 -14.67 25.12
C ILE A 61 -9.37 -13.31 24.99
N LYS A 62 -8.04 -13.29 25.20
CA LYS A 62 -7.17 -12.12 25.00
C LYS A 62 -7.22 -11.55 23.58
N PHE A 63 -7.53 -12.38 22.59
CA PHE A 63 -7.67 -11.96 21.18
C PHE A 63 -9.10 -11.55 20.83
N SER A 64 -9.97 -11.32 21.82
CA SER A 64 -11.34 -10.88 21.56
C SER A 64 -11.38 -9.57 20.76
N GLY A 65 -12.16 -9.57 19.68
CA GLY A 65 -12.33 -8.42 18.79
C GLY A 65 -11.27 -8.28 17.69
N CYS A 66 -10.24 -9.13 17.66
CA CYS A 66 -9.26 -9.12 16.58
C CYS A 66 -9.82 -9.74 15.28
N TYR A 67 -9.10 -9.51 14.18
CA TYR A 67 -9.32 -10.19 12.90
C TYR A 67 -8.22 -11.22 12.68
N ILE A 68 -8.62 -12.44 12.31
CA ILE A 68 -7.72 -13.52 11.97
C ILE A 68 -7.65 -13.60 10.45
N THR A 69 -6.49 -13.33 9.88
CA THR A 69 -6.34 -13.21 8.43
C THR A 69 -6.15 -14.60 7.81
N THR A 70 -6.92 -14.88 6.76
CA THR A 70 -6.90 -16.14 6.00
C THR A 70 -6.24 -16.01 4.63
N LYS A 71 -6.18 -14.79 4.09
CA LYS A 71 -5.61 -14.45 2.77
C LYS A 71 -4.63 -13.30 2.93
N ILE A 72 -3.53 -13.32 2.20
CA ILE A 72 -2.49 -12.29 2.33
C ILE A 72 -3.10 -10.91 1.97
N PRO A 73 -3.11 -9.94 2.90
CA PRO A 73 -3.72 -8.65 2.66
C PRO A 73 -2.83 -7.76 1.81
N ASN A 74 -3.45 -6.93 0.96
CA ASN A 74 -2.76 -5.86 0.23
C ASN A 74 -2.56 -4.62 1.14
N SER A 75 -2.00 -4.82 2.33
CA SER A 75 -1.79 -3.76 3.33
C SER A 75 -0.50 -3.98 4.10
N ALA A 76 0.22 -2.90 4.37
CA ALA A 76 1.46 -2.94 5.14
C ALA A 76 1.25 -3.15 6.64
N THR A 77 0.00 -3.05 7.10
CA THR A 77 -0.39 -3.22 8.51
C THR A 77 -0.16 -4.67 8.96
N PRO A 78 0.56 -4.91 10.08
CA PRO A 78 0.70 -6.25 10.64
C PRO A 78 -0.64 -6.88 11.02
N PHE A 79 -0.77 -8.18 10.86
CA PHE A 79 -2.02 -8.92 11.05
C PHE A 79 -1.80 -10.27 11.75
N TYR A 80 -2.84 -10.79 12.42
CA TYR A 80 -2.82 -12.14 12.97
C TYR A 80 -3.08 -13.15 11.87
N TRP A 81 -2.28 -14.20 11.78
CA TRP A 81 -2.40 -15.23 10.75
C TRP A 81 -3.04 -16.50 11.31
N TRP A 82 -3.97 -17.10 10.56
CA TRP A 82 -4.79 -18.20 11.08
C TRP A 82 -4.00 -19.43 11.54
N GLU A 83 -2.84 -19.72 10.93
CA GLU A 83 -2.02 -20.88 11.29
C GLU A 83 -1.48 -20.80 12.73
N ASP A 84 -1.31 -19.57 13.26
CA ASP A 84 -0.84 -19.34 14.63
C ASP A 84 -1.88 -19.75 15.68
N PHE A 85 -3.12 -20.04 15.27
CA PHE A 85 -4.25 -20.38 16.13
C PHE A 85 -4.81 -21.78 15.87
N THR A 86 -4.02 -22.68 15.26
CA THR A 86 -4.43 -24.08 15.05
C THR A 86 -4.50 -24.88 16.36
N ASN A 87 -3.84 -24.40 17.42
CA ASN A 87 -3.88 -24.95 18.77
C ASN A 87 -4.40 -23.90 19.77
N PHE A 88 -4.57 -24.29 21.04
CA PHE A 88 -4.88 -23.37 22.13
C PHE A 88 -3.74 -22.36 22.31
N THR A 89 -3.88 -21.19 21.70
CA THR A 89 -2.84 -20.16 21.65
C THR A 89 -3.19 -19.00 22.58
N GLU A 90 -2.35 -18.76 23.58
CA GLU A 90 -2.50 -17.64 24.53
C GLU A 90 -1.81 -16.36 24.07
N GLU A 91 -0.74 -16.50 23.30
CA GLU A 91 0.11 -15.41 22.81
C GLU A 91 0.46 -15.65 21.35
N ALA A 92 0.33 -14.61 20.53
CA ALA A 92 0.59 -14.66 19.10
C ALA A 92 1.12 -13.30 18.67
N ILE A 93 2.05 -13.31 17.72
CA ILE A 93 2.66 -12.10 17.17
C ILE A 93 1.97 -11.82 15.83
N LYS A 94 1.77 -10.53 15.53
CA LYS A 94 1.26 -10.13 14.21
C LYS A 94 2.34 -10.33 13.15
N ARG A 95 2.02 -11.08 12.11
CA ARG A 95 2.87 -11.26 10.93
C ARG A 95 2.80 -10.06 10.00
N THR A 96 3.82 -9.93 9.16
CA THR A 96 3.90 -8.89 8.14
C THR A 96 3.83 -9.48 6.73
N TYR A 97 3.33 -8.70 5.77
CA TYR A 97 3.22 -9.14 4.36
C TYR A 97 4.57 -9.57 3.75
N LYS A 98 5.69 -9.00 4.23
CA LYS A 98 7.04 -9.32 3.77
C LYS A 98 7.43 -10.76 4.04
N GLU A 99 6.95 -11.34 5.15
CA GLU A 99 7.20 -12.74 5.51
C GLU A 99 6.59 -13.71 4.50
N PHE A 100 5.55 -13.28 3.78
CA PHE A 100 4.89 -14.07 2.74
C PHE A 100 5.50 -13.85 1.34
N GLY A 101 6.65 -13.17 1.25
CA GLY A 101 7.31 -12.87 -0.03
C GLY A 101 6.54 -11.88 -0.91
N VAL A 102 5.53 -11.22 -0.37
CA VAL A 102 4.76 -10.20 -1.09
C VAL A 102 5.48 -8.87 -1.00
N ASP A 103 5.61 -8.19 -2.14
CA ASP A 103 6.08 -6.81 -2.20
C ASP A 103 4.91 -5.86 -2.48
N LEU A 104 4.47 -5.17 -1.43
CA LEU A 104 3.43 -4.15 -1.53
C LEU A 104 3.93 -2.83 -2.15
N THR A 105 5.24 -2.69 -2.40
CA THR A 105 5.81 -1.52 -3.09
C THR A 105 5.52 -1.61 -4.60
N THR A 106 4.24 -1.58 -4.93
CA THR A 106 3.80 -1.51 -6.31
C THR A 106 3.96 -0.09 -6.83
N ARG A 107 5.05 0.11 -7.56
CA ARG A 107 4.98 0.63 -8.94
C ARG A 107 6.28 0.24 -9.63
N LYS A 108 6.29 -0.91 -10.32
CA LYS A 108 7.06 -0.97 -11.57
C LYS A 108 6.43 0.06 -12.48
N VAL A 109 6.92 1.30 -12.42
CA VAL A 109 6.48 2.37 -13.32
C VAL A 109 6.82 1.88 -14.72
N ASN A 110 5.81 1.48 -15.49
CA ASN A 110 6.00 1.33 -16.92
C ASN A 110 6.41 2.73 -17.43
N LEU A 111 7.68 2.90 -17.79
CA LEU A 111 8.20 4.20 -18.18
C LEU A 111 7.49 4.71 -19.43
N ASP A 112 7.06 3.79 -20.31
CA ASP A 112 6.36 4.06 -21.56
C ASP A 112 4.94 4.55 -21.33
N SER A 113 4.25 4.14 -20.26
CA SER A 113 2.92 4.68 -19.95
C SER A 113 2.97 6.20 -19.70
N ARG A 114 4.08 6.72 -19.16
CA ARG A 114 4.31 8.16 -19.01
C ARG A 114 4.67 8.87 -20.31
N ILE A 115 5.02 8.15 -21.38
CA ILE A 115 5.31 8.71 -22.70
C ILE A 115 3.99 9.02 -23.41
N HIS A 116 3.05 8.07 -23.40
CA HIS A 116 1.74 8.19 -24.04
C HIS A 116 0.82 9.25 -23.39
N THR A 117 1.05 9.59 -22.11
CA THR A 117 0.31 10.66 -21.42
C THR A 117 0.86 12.07 -21.69
N ARG A 118 1.91 12.21 -22.50
CA ARG A 118 2.50 13.53 -22.79
C ARG A 118 1.60 14.26 -23.76
N ILE A 119 1.30 15.52 -23.44
CA ILE A 119 0.56 16.43 -24.32
C ILE A 119 1.38 16.77 -25.58
N VAL A 120 2.71 16.67 -25.48
CA VAL A 120 3.65 17.07 -26.54
C VAL A 120 4.67 15.96 -26.77
N GLU A 121 4.89 15.64 -28.05
CA GLU A 121 6.00 14.79 -28.49
C GLU A 121 7.33 15.48 -28.18
N ARG A 122 8.16 14.83 -27.37
CA ARG A 122 9.45 15.39 -26.98
C ARG A 122 10.48 15.09 -28.08
N PRO A 123 11.33 16.07 -28.46
CA PRO A 123 12.43 15.81 -29.37
C PRO A 123 13.42 14.81 -28.78
N THR A 124 14.20 14.16 -29.65
CA THR A 124 15.27 13.24 -29.23
C THR A 124 16.38 13.98 -28.48
N LYS A 125 17.29 13.22 -27.85
CA LYS A 125 18.40 13.80 -27.09
C LYS A 125 19.29 14.65 -28.00
N GLU A 126 19.64 14.17 -29.19
CA GLU A 126 20.49 14.91 -30.13
C GLU A 126 19.80 16.17 -30.64
N GLU A 127 18.52 16.07 -31.01
CA GLU A 127 17.71 17.20 -31.48
C GLU A 127 17.63 18.28 -30.41
N LEU A 128 17.28 17.92 -29.17
CA LEU A 128 17.16 18.90 -28.10
C LEU A 128 18.50 19.58 -27.79
N GLN A 129 19.60 18.83 -27.84
CA GLN A 129 20.93 19.40 -27.65
C GLN A 129 21.23 20.45 -28.72
N LYS A 130 21.03 20.13 -30.00
CA LYS A 130 21.23 21.08 -31.09
C LYS A 130 20.36 22.33 -30.92
N LEU A 131 19.07 22.16 -30.64
CA LEU A 131 18.13 23.27 -30.47
C LEU A 131 18.52 24.22 -29.33
N VAL A 132 18.96 23.68 -28.19
CA VAL A 132 19.34 24.45 -26.99
C VAL A 132 20.61 25.28 -27.22
N TRP A 133 21.50 24.84 -28.10
CA TRP A 133 22.72 25.57 -28.49
C TRP A 133 22.53 26.50 -29.69
N GLU A 134 21.44 26.35 -30.46
CA GLU A 134 21.09 27.21 -31.59
C GLU A 134 20.23 28.41 -31.21
N ARG A 135 19.30 28.24 -30.26
CA ARG A 135 18.31 29.25 -29.88
C ARG A 135 17.98 29.27 -28.38
N PRO A 136 17.50 30.41 -27.84
CA PRO A 136 17.04 30.50 -26.46
C PRO A 136 15.89 29.54 -26.14
N THR A 137 15.89 28.99 -24.93
CA THR A 137 14.88 28.02 -24.48
C THR A 137 13.44 28.56 -24.50
N ALA A 138 13.26 29.88 -24.36
CA ALA A 138 11.97 30.54 -24.51
C ALA A 138 11.38 30.43 -25.94
N GLN A 139 12.23 30.44 -26.98
CA GLN A 139 11.79 30.26 -28.37
C GLN A 139 11.43 28.79 -28.63
N ILE A 140 12.27 27.86 -28.15
CA ILE A 140 12.00 26.41 -28.19
C ILE A 140 10.66 26.11 -27.54
N ALA A 141 10.42 26.66 -26.36
CA ALA A 141 9.19 26.45 -25.61
C ALA A 141 7.95 26.90 -26.40
N LYS A 142 8.03 28.04 -27.09
CA LYS A 142 6.94 28.56 -27.93
C LYS A 142 6.61 27.64 -29.10
N GLU A 143 7.61 27.06 -29.74
CA GLU A 143 7.41 26.16 -30.89
C GLU A 143 6.78 24.83 -30.50
N PHE A 144 7.18 24.27 -29.35
CA PHE A 144 6.61 23.04 -28.83
C PHE A 144 5.31 23.26 -28.03
N GLY A 145 4.83 24.51 -27.90
CA GLY A 145 3.62 24.83 -27.13
C GLY A 145 3.76 24.55 -25.63
N VAL A 146 4.98 24.57 -25.09
CA VAL A 146 5.28 24.28 -23.68
C VAL A 146 5.85 25.49 -22.95
N SER A 147 6.04 25.38 -21.64
CA SER A 147 6.76 26.39 -20.86
C SER A 147 8.28 26.24 -20.96
N ASP A 148 9.01 27.34 -20.80
CA ASP A 148 10.48 27.34 -20.74
C ASP A 148 11.03 26.36 -19.67
N LYS A 149 10.34 26.27 -18.53
CA LYS A 149 10.64 25.28 -17.48
C LYS A 149 10.45 23.83 -17.94
N ALA A 150 9.54 23.56 -18.88
CA ALA A 150 9.36 22.22 -19.42
C ALA A 150 10.57 21.80 -20.27
N VAL A 151 11.07 22.70 -21.13
CA VAL A 151 12.31 22.48 -21.90
C VAL A 151 13.50 22.24 -20.97
N GLU A 152 13.60 23.01 -19.88
CA GLU A 152 14.62 22.76 -18.84
C GLU A 152 14.49 21.36 -18.21
N LYS A 153 13.28 20.92 -17.89
CA LYS A 153 13.05 19.56 -17.35
C LYS A 153 13.45 18.50 -18.37
N TRP A 154 13.27 18.74 -19.67
CA TRP A 154 13.73 17.83 -20.72
C TRP A 154 15.25 17.74 -20.74
N CYS A 155 15.97 18.87 -20.72
CA CYS A 155 17.43 18.89 -20.62
C CYS A 155 17.95 18.11 -19.40
N LYS A 156 17.33 18.32 -18.22
CA LYS A 156 17.68 17.58 -16.99
C LYS A 156 17.43 16.08 -17.12
N THR A 157 16.33 15.69 -17.76
CA THR A 157 15.98 14.29 -17.97
C THR A 157 16.97 13.59 -18.91
N TYR A 158 17.44 14.29 -19.95
CA TYR A 158 18.40 13.75 -20.92
C TYR A 158 19.87 13.95 -20.54
N GLY A 159 20.15 14.65 -19.43
CA GLY A 159 21.50 14.98 -18.98
C GLY A 159 22.22 15.96 -19.93
N ILE A 160 21.50 16.88 -20.56
CA ILE A 160 22.05 17.87 -21.49
C ILE A 160 22.42 19.15 -20.72
N GLU A 161 23.67 19.60 -20.89
CA GLU A 161 24.12 20.89 -20.36
C GLU A 161 23.54 22.05 -21.18
N LYS A 162 22.98 23.02 -20.47
CA LYS A 162 22.44 24.23 -21.06
C LYS A 162 23.52 25.31 -21.15
N PRO A 163 23.46 26.20 -22.16
CA PRO A 163 24.36 27.34 -22.20
C PRO A 163 24.22 28.18 -20.92
N PRO A 164 25.33 28.72 -20.39
CA PRO A 164 25.32 29.43 -19.12
C PRO A 164 24.41 30.66 -19.18
N ARG A 165 23.92 31.07 -18.00
CA ARG A 165 23.08 32.27 -17.89
C ARG A 165 23.80 33.47 -18.50
N GLY A 166 23.10 34.19 -19.39
CA GLY A 166 23.66 35.33 -20.12
C GLY A 166 24.40 35.00 -21.41
N TYR A 167 24.60 33.73 -21.78
CA TYR A 167 25.20 33.35 -23.07
C TYR A 167 24.45 33.97 -24.26
N TRP A 168 23.13 33.80 -24.29
CA TRP A 168 22.27 34.34 -25.35
C TRP A 168 22.19 35.87 -25.34
N VAL A 169 22.27 36.46 -24.15
CA VAL A 169 22.30 37.92 -23.99
C VAL A 169 23.56 38.48 -24.62
N LYS A 170 24.74 37.92 -24.31
CA LYS A 170 26.03 38.31 -24.93
C LYS A 170 26.00 38.17 -26.45
N LYS A 171 25.48 37.04 -26.97
CA LYS A 171 25.37 36.80 -28.42
C LYS A 171 24.46 37.81 -29.13
N ALA A 172 23.36 38.22 -28.48
CA ALA A 172 22.46 39.25 -29.03
C ALA A 172 23.13 40.63 -29.06
N TYR A 173 23.86 41.01 -27.99
CA TYR A 173 24.61 42.27 -27.96
C TYR A 173 25.67 42.35 -29.06
N THR A 174 26.44 41.27 -29.30
CA THR A 174 27.43 41.23 -30.38
C THR A 174 26.80 41.41 -31.78
N LYS A 175 25.57 40.93 -32.00
CA LYS A 175 24.85 41.14 -33.27
C LYS A 175 24.32 42.56 -33.46
N LEU A 176 24.05 43.29 -32.38
CA LEU A 176 23.54 44.67 -32.43
C LEU A 176 24.65 45.71 -32.63
N SER A 177 25.91 45.33 -32.36
CA SER A 177 27.10 46.19 -32.47
C SER A 177 27.85 46.04 -33.80
N THR A 178 27.26 45.37 -34.80
CA THR A 178 27.79 45.20 -36.16
C THR A 178 26.76 45.74 -37.14
#